data_AF-A0A1C9HPR1-F1
#
_entry.id   AF-A0A1C9HPR1-F1
#
_cell.length_a   1.000
_cell.length_b   1.000
_cell.length_c   1.000
_cell.angle_alpha   90.00
_cell.angle_beta   90.00
_cell.angle_gamma   90.00
#
_symmetry.space_group_name_H-M   'P 1'
#
loop_
_entity.id
_entity.type
_entity.pdbx_description
1 polymer ?
#
loop_
_entity_poly.entity_id
_entity_poly.type
_entity_poly.pdbx_seq_one_letter_code
_entity_poly.pdbx_strand_id
1 'polypeptide(L)'
;MAMLMGVPDPLYNWWASTFEHEMELSMPSLAQMNGSLHIHNFYIGKLKAKQEQLFETDPDLAQLLDNVAGVLSEHVVTLADEIAEREYEE
;
A
#
# COMPACT_ATOMS: atom_id res chain seq x y z
N MET A 1 -38.47 8.51 32.20
CA MET A 1 -37.79 7.64 31.21
C MET A 1 -38.27 8.08 29.83
N ALA A 2 -37.48 8.86 29.10
CA ALA A 2 -37.73 9.21 27.71
C ALA A 2 -36.39 9.15 26.99
N MET A 3 -36.26 8.22 26.04
CA MET A 3 -35.10 8.07 25.16
C MET A 3 -34.99 9.32 24.28
N LEU A 4 -33.98 10.15 24.54
CA LEU A 4 -33.55 11.18 23.59
C LEU A 4 -32.75 10.48 22.50
N MET A 5 -33.37 10.29 21.34
CA MET A 5 -32.66 9.90 20.12
C MET A 5 -31.62 10.97 19.81
N GLY A 6 -30.36 10.54 19.71
CA GLY A 6 -29.19 11.40 19.56
C GLY A 6 -29.23 12.19 18.26
N VAL A 7 -29.30 13.52 18.39
CA VAL A 7 -28.87 14.43 17.33
C VAL A 7 -27.38 14.68 17.58
N PRO A 8 -26.48 14.22 16.70
CA PRO A 8 -25.04 14.38 16.90
C PRO A 8 -24.64 15.87 16.89
N ASP A 9 -23.68 16.22 17.73
CA ASP A 9 -23.20 17.59 17.95
C ASP A 9 -22.67 18.23 16.63
N PRO A 10 -23.11 19.45 16.25
CA PRO A 10 -22.70 20.09 15.00
C PRO A 10 -21.20 20.34 14.87
N LEU A 11 -20.48 20.58 15.97
CA LEU A 11 -19.04 20.77 15.97
C LEU A 11 -18.31 19.44 15.77
N TYR A 12 -18.85 18.35 16.35
CA TYR A 12 -18.35 17.00 16.10
C TYR A 12 -18.49 16.60 14.63
N ASN A 13 -19.65 16.82 14.02
CA ASN A 13 -19.88 16.51 12.60
C ASN A 13 -19.00 17.35 11.68
N TRP A 14 -18.80 18.63 12.00
CA TRP A 14 -17.92 19.52 11.23
C TRP A 14 -16.45 19.10 11.34
N TRP A 15 -16.01 18.76 12.55
CA TRP A 15 -14.64 18.29 12.79
C TRP A 15 -14.39 16.93 12.12
N ALA A 16 -15.32 15.98 12.27
CA ALA A 16 -15.24 14.66 11.65
C ALA A 16 -15.23 14.73 10.11
N SER A 17 -16.12 15.53 9.51
CA SER A 17 -16.16 15.73 8.06
C SER A 17 -14.89 16.39 7.52
N THR A 18 -14.31 17.33 8.28
CA THR A 18 -13.03 17.96 7.90
C THR A 18 -11.89 16.94 7.98
N PHE A 19 -11.84 16.12 9.03
CA PHE A 19 -10.82 15.09 9.20
C PHE A 19 -10.95 13.95 8.16
N GLU A 20 -12.17 13.52 7.84
CA GLU A 20 -12.44 12.55 6.78
C GLU A 20 -12.00 13.10 5.42
N HIS A 21 -12.28 14.37 5.13
CA HIS A 21 -11.85 15.00 3.87
C HIS A 21 -10.34 15.24 3.82
N GLU A 22 -9.69 15.52 4.95
CA GLU A 22 -8.22 15.55 5.05
C GLU A 22 -7.60 14.16 4.84
N MET A 23 -8.22 13.10 5.36
CA MET A 23 -7.80 11.72 5.09
C MET A 23 -7.96 11.36 3.61
N GLU A 24 -9.05 11.79 2.99
CA GLU A 24 -9.34 11.58 1.56
C GLU A 24 -8.33 12.33 0.66
N LEU A 25 -7.95 13.56 1.03
CA LEU A 25 -6.92 14.34 0.34
C LEU A 25 -5.49 13.81 0.57
N SER A 26 -5.25 13.03 1.63
CA SER A 26 -3.97 12.37 1.90
C SER A 26 -3.80 11.04 1.17
N MET A 27 -4.88 10.51 0.56
CA MET A 27 -4.83 9.24 -0.14
C MET A 27 -4.09 9.41 -1.48
N PRO A 28 -3.11 8.55 -1.82
CA PRO A 28 -2.41 8.63 -3.10
C PRO A 28 -3.38 8.43 -4.26
N SER A 29 -3.16 9.10 -5.39
CA SER A 29 -3.99 8.89 -6.58
C SER A 29 -3.74 7.51 -7.21
N LEU A 30 -4.70 6.97 -7.97
CA LEU A 30 -4.51 5.71 -8.70
C LEU A 30 -3.26 5.72 -9.59
N ALA A 31 -2.95 6.85 -10.23
CA ALA A 31 -1.74 7.00 -11.03
C ALA A 31 -0.46 6.89 -10.18
N GLN A 32 -0.46 7.45 -8.96
CA GLN A 32 0.65 7.33 -8.02
C GLN A 32 0.79 5.88 -7.51
N MET A 33 -0.32 5.23 -7.18
CA MET A 33 -0.34 3.83 -6.73
C MET A 33 0.16 2.88 -7.82
N ASN A 34 -0.35 3.01 -9.05
CA ASN A 34 0.11 2.24 -10.21
C ASN A 34 1.59 2.50 -10.53
N GLY A 35 2.04 3.75 -10.42
CA GLY A 35 3.46 4.10 -10.55
C GLY A 35 4.32 3.40 -9.49
N SER A 36 3.88 3.39 -8.24
CA SER A 36 4.54 2.66 -7.14
C SER A 36 4.60 1.16 -7.42
N LEU A 37 3.48 0.55 -7.84
CA LEU A 37 3.39 -0.87 -8.18
C LEU A 37 4.40 -1.25 -9.27
N HIS A 38 4.54 -0.41 -10.31
CA HIS A 38 5.51 -0.62 -11.38
C HIS A 38 6.96 -0.62 -10.85
N ILE A 39 7.29 0.35 -9.99
CA ILE A 39 8.64 0.47 -9.40
C ILE A 39 8.98 -0.74 -8.52
N HIS A 40 8.04 -1.21 -7.69
CA HIS A 40 8.26 -2.37 -6.84
C HIS A 40 8.54 -3.63 -7.68
N ASN A 41 7.71 -3.91 -8.68
CA ASN A 41 7.92 -5.03 -9.60
C ASN A 41 9.28 -4.97 -10.32
N PHE A 42 9.71 -3.78 -10.73
CA PHE A 42 11.02 -3.58 -11.33
C PHE A 42 12.17 -3.95 -10.38
N TYR A 43 12.10 -3.53 -9.11
CA TYR A 43 13.14 -3.85 -8.12
C TYR A 43 13.13 -5.32 -7.73
N ILE A 44 11.97 -5.96 -7.61
CA ILE A 44 11.87 -7.41 -7.39
C ILE A 44 12.60 -8.16 -8.51
N GLY A 45 12.36 -7.79 -9.77
CA GLY A 45 13.06 -8.38 -10.92
C GLY A 45 14.58 -8.21 -10.84
N LYS A 46 15.06 -7.02 -10.45
CA LYS A 46 16.50 -6.77 -10.24
C LYS A 46 17.11 -7.60 -9.12
N LEU A 47 16.39 -7.76 -8.01
CA LEU A 47 16.87 -8.54 -6.86
C LEU A 47 17.01 -10.01 -7.23
N LYS A 48 16.01 -10.60 -7.89
CA LYS A 48 16.06 -11.99 -8.37
C LYS A 48 17.19 -12.22 -9.37
N ALA A 49 17.37 -11.31 -10.33
CA ALA A 49 18.49 -11.41 -11.28
C ALA A 49 19.87 -11.35 -10.59
N LYS A 50 20.00 -10.56 -9.52
CA LYS A 50 21.24 -10.49 -8.72
C LYS A 50 21.44 -11.71 -7.83
N GLN A 51 20.37 -12.23 -7.23
CA GLN A 51 20.40 -13.47 -6.47
C GLN A 51 20.92 -14.62 -7.33
N GLU A 52 20.40 -14.80 -8.54
CA GLU A 52 20.86 -15.86 -9.47
C GLU A 52 22.35 -15.73 -9.80
N GLN A 53 22.86 -14.51 -9.98
CA GLN A 53 24.29 -14.26 -10.23
C GLN A 53 25.18 -14.57 -9.02
N LEU A 54 24.65 -14.42 -7.81
CA LEU A 54 25.40 -14.57 -6.57
C LEU A 54 25.28 -15.97 -5.96
N PHE A 55 24.32 -16.79 -6.40
CA PHE A 55 24.00 -18.07 -5.78
C PHE A 55 25.21 -19.00 -5.60
N GLU A 56 26.14 -19.02 -6.56
CA GLU A 56 27.35 -19.85 -6.50
C GLU A 56 28.54 -19.18 -5.80
N THR A 57 28.54 -17.85 -5.66
CA THR A 57 29.71 -17.08 -5.19
C THR A 57 29.54 -16.53 -3.77
N ASP A 58 28.32 -16.15 -3.41
CA ASP A 58 27.94 -15.62 -2.11
C ASP A 58 26.49 -16.05 -1.79
N PRO A 59 26.30 -17.29 -1.30
CA PRO A 59 24.97 -17.84 -1.04
C PRO A 59 24.24 -17.11 0.09
N ASP A 60 24.97 -16.56 1.05
CA ASP A 60 24.39 -15.79 2.16
C ASP A 60 23.78 -14.48 1.65
N LEU A 61 24.52 -13.76 0.79
CA LEU A 61 24.00 -12.56 0.14
C LEU A 61 22.85 -12.90 -0.81
N ALA A 62 22.93 -14.01 -1.56
CA ALA A 62 21.84 -14.45 -2.42
C ALA A 62 20.55 -14.71 -1.61
N GLN A 63 20.65 -15.39 -0.46
CA GLN A 63 19.51 -15.62 0.43
C GLN A 63 18.93 -14.32 0.99
N LEU A 64 19.78 -13.34 1.33
CA LEU A 64 19.31 -12.02 1.77
C LEU A 64 18.53 -11.30 0.67
N LEU A 65 19.01 -11.33 -0.58
CA LEU A 65 18.31 -10.73 -1.72
C LEU A 65 16.96 -11.41 -2.00
N ASP A 66 16.90 -12.73 -1.85
CA ASP A 66 15.67 -13.51 -1.96
C ASP A 66 14.64 -13.08 -0.89
N ASN A 67 15.07 -12.96 0.36
CA ASN A 67 14.21 -12.52 1.46
C ASN A 67 13.65 -11.11 1.22
N VAL A 68 14.48 -10.17 0.77
CA VAL A 68 14.04 -8.80 0.44
C VAL A 68 13.05 -8.81 -0.74
N ALA A 69 13.29 -9.64 -1.76
CA ALA A 69 12.38 -9.79 -2.88
C ALA A 69 11.02 -10.38 -2.42
N GLY A 70 11.04 -11.29 -1.45
CA GLY A 70 9.85 -11.83 -0.80
C GLY A 70 9.02 -10.75 -0.12
N VAL A 71 9.64 -9.96 0.77
CA VAL A 71 8.96 -8.84 1.46
C VAL A 71 8.36 -7.86 0.45
N LEU A 72 9.13 -7.44 -0.57
CA LEU A 72 8.61 -6.54 -1.61
C LEU A 72 7.45 -7.15 -2.39
N SER A 73 7.44 -8.47 -2.58
CA SER A 73 6.34 -9.16 -3.26
C SER A 73 5.06 -9.12 -2.43
N GLU A 74 5.14 -9.24 -1.11
CA GLU A 74 3.99 -9.07 -0.21
C GLU A 74 3.41 -7.66 -0.33
N HIS A 75 4.26 -6.63 -0.31
CA HIS A 75 3.85 -5.25 -0.52
C HIS A 75 3.17 -5.02 -1.88
N VAL A 76 3.67 -5.68 -2.94
CA VAL A 76 3.07 -5.61 -4.28
C VAL A 76 1.66 -6.21 -4.29
N VAL A 77 1.44 -7.32 -3.58
CA VAL A 77 0.10 -7.94 -3.49
C VAL A 77 -0.86 -7.01 -2.76
N THR A 78 -0.50 -6.51 -1.57
CA THR A 78 -1.35 -5.57 -0.82
C THR A 78 -1.67 -4.32 -1.65
N LEU A 79 -0.67 -3.74 -2.30
CA LEU A 79 -0.88 -2.55 -3.14
C LEU A 79 -1.76 -2.84 -4.37
N ALA A 80 -1.64 -4.02 -4.97
CA ALA A 80 -2.49 -4.42 -6.09
C ALA A 80 -3.95 -4.60 -5.66
N ASP A 81 -4.19 -5.17 -4.48
CA ASP A 81 -5.53 -5.30 -3.90
C ASP A 81 -6.13 -3.91 -3.61
N GLU A 82 -5.37 -2.99 -3.00
CA GLU A 82 -5.79 -1.61 -2.75
C GLU A 82 -6.11 -0.84 -4.05
N ILE A 83 -5.32 -1.05 -5.11
CA ILE A 83 -5.59 -0.46 -6.43
C ILE A 83 -6.90 -1.02 -7.00
N ALA A 84 -7.09 -2.33 -6.94
CA ALA A 84 -8.29 -2.97 -7.45
C ALA A 84 -9.55 -2.46 -6.73
N GLU A 85 -9.51 -2.38 -5.40
CA GLU A 85 -10.61 -1.82 -4.60
C GLU A 85 -11.00 -0.41 -5.05
N ARG A 86 -10.01 0.46 -5.28
CA ARG A 86 -10.25 1.83 -5.76
C ARG A 86 -10.72 1.91 -7.20
N GLU A 87 -10.19 1.08 -8.09
CA GLU A 87 -10.64 1.01 -9.48
C GLU A 87 -12.11 0.53 -9.59
N TYR A 88 -12.63 -0.19 -8.60
CA TYR A 88 -14.06 -0.54 -8.53
C TYR A 88 -14.94 0.60 -7.96
N GLU A 89 -14.36 1.53 -7.21
CA GLU A 89 -15.06 2.68 -6.60
C GLU A 89 -15.14 3.91 -7.54
N GLU A 90 -14.22 4.04 -8.51
CA GLU A 90 -14.25 5.05 -9.59
C GLU A 90 -15.21 4.71 -10.74
#